data_AF-A0AA37TXF1-F1
#
_entry.id   AF-A0AA37TXF1-F1
#
_cell.length_a   1.000
_cell.length_b   1.000
_cell.length_c   1.000
_cell.angle_alpha   90.00
_cell.angle_beta   90.00
_cell.angle_gamma   90.00
#
_symmetry.space_group_name_H-M   'P 1'
#
loop_
_entity.id
_entity.type
_entity.pdbx_description
1 polymer ?
#
loop_
_entity_poly.entity_id
_entity_poly.type
_entity_poly.pdbx_seq_one_letter_code
_entity_poly.pdbx_strand_id
1 'polypeptide(L)'
;MPRATLDEERHFLNKWQMYLAMQDAQPKGLHLPATCLLSQVTPDHFEQAPSWYIKPVETWGGNLISRVTKVASATWTLQPTVGTALTFARAADVLSTLLTMYLPEQTIVQQAAPVLTLSGRPFDVRVLCQRDDDDAWLVAGHLARVGAENSIVSNIGTGHGEVMPTQHLLQQVYQNRELSGRVLRRLRRISLAVCHILDTYAEFDEVGIDFGLDSHGRIWLFEVNTNDRLGKPSHELFLHLPNRRIYDEIEHRAKRREERWFRQLLRDVERHHR
;
A
#
# COMPACT_ATOMS: atom_id res chain seq x y z
N MET A 1 16.06 14.83 10.29
CA MET A 1 15.04 14.18 9.43
C MET A 1 13.68 14.55 9.98
N PRO A 2 12.68 14.89 9.15
CA PRO A 2 11.31 15.03 9.61
C PRO A 2 10.82 13.70 10.21
N ARG A 3 10.10 13.76 11.34
CA ARG A 3 9.44 12.61 11.95
C ARG A 3 7.99 12.55 11.47
N ALA A 4 7.43 11.35 11.42
CA ALA A 4 6.02 11.18 11.13
C ALA A 4 5.14 11.79 12.23
N THR A 5 4.03 12.39 11.82
CA THR A 5 3.02 12.97 12.70
C THR A 5 1.66 12.35 12.37
N LEU A 6 0.94 11.89 13.40
CA LEU A 6 -0.43 11.40 13.28
C LEU A 6 -1.37 12.58 13.07
N ASP A 7 -2.33 12.43 12.15
CA ASP A 7 -3.52 13.28 12.14
C ASP A 7 -4.43 12.82 13.29
N GLU A 8 -4.45 13.58 14.39
CA GLU A 8 -5.24 13.28 15.59
C GLU A 8 -6.76 13.37 15.35
N GLU A 9 -7.21 14.23 14.43
CA GLU A 9 -8.63 14.44 14.12
C GLU A 9 -9.19 13.30 13.26
N ARG A 10 -8.35 12.68 12.44
CA ARG A 10 -8.74 11.53 11.62
C ARG A 10 -8.30 10.18 12.22
N HIS A 11 -7.33 10.20 13.12
CA HIS A 11 -6.59 9.04 13.63
C HIS A 11 -5.92 8.27 12.48
N PHE A 12 -5.14 9.00 11.66
CA PHE A 12 -4.66 8.53 10.36
C PHE A 12 -3.22 8.98 10.07
N LEU A 13 -2.46 8.12 9.40
CA LEU A 13 -1.18 8.45 8.80
C LEU A 13 -1.33 8.44 7.28
N ASN A 14 -1.25 9.61 6.66
CA ASN A 14 -1.27 9.70 5.20
C ASN A 14 0.00 9.08 4.57
N LYS A 15 0.03 8.93 3.25
CA LYS A 15 1.13 8.23 2.55
C LYS A 15 2.52 8.78 2.89
N TRP A 16 2.64 10.10 3.08
CA TRP A 16 3.93 10.72 3.43
C TRP A 16 4.32 10.41 4.87
N GLN A 17 3.38 10.55 5.81
CA GLN A 17 3.63 10.23 7.22
C GLN A 17 3.94 8.74 7.41
N MET A 18 3.25 7.86 6.68
CA MET A 18 3.51 6.43 6.66
C MET A 18 4.93 6.11 6.16
N TYR A 19 5.37 6.76 5.08
CA TYR A 19 6.73 6.62 4.58
C TYR A 19 7.77 7.06 5.63
N LEU A 20 7.56 8.21 6.27
CA LEU A 20 8.45 8.71 7.32
C LEU A 20 8.51 7.75 8.51
N ALA A 21 7.38 7.20 8.96
CA ALA A 21 7.31 6.26 10.07
C ALA A 21 8.12 4.98 9.76
N MET A 22 7.94 4.42 8.57
CA MET A 22 8.68 3.21 8.16
C MET A 22 10.16 3.50 7.90
N GLN A 23 10.50 4.68 7.41
CA GLN A 23 11.89 5.09 7.17
C GLN A 23 12.66 5.29 8.48
N ASP A 24 12.01 5.84 9.51
CA ASP A 24 12.60 5.99 10.84
C ASP A 24 12.77 4.63 11.54
N ALA A 25 11.75 3.77 11.50
CA ALA A 25 11.77 2.48 12.18
C ALA A 25 12.63 1.40 11.50
N GLN A 26 12.88 1.50 10.19
CA GLN A 26 13.68 0.57 9.39
C GLN A 26 13.38 -0.93 9.65
N PRO A 27 12.12 -1.39 9.48
CA PRO A 27 11.74 -2.77 9.73
C PRO A 27 12.61 -3.75 8.94
N LYS A 28 13.24 -4.70 9.66
CA LYS A 28 14.21 -5.63 9.09
C LYS A 28 13.62 -6.43 7.93
N GLY A 29 14.24 -6.31 6.76
CA GLY A 29 13.87 -7.05 5.55
C GLY A 29 12.75 -6.41 4.73
N LEU A 30 12.27 -5.23 5.12
CA LEU A 30 11.38 -4.40 4.31
C LEU A 30 12.20 -3.33 3.57
N HIS A 31 11.93 -3.19 2.27
CA HIS A 31 12.51 -2.14 1.43
C HIS A 31 11.47 -1.05 1.18
N LEU A 32 11.90 0.20 1.21
CA LEU A 32 11.07 1.35 0.85
C LEU A 32 11.58 1.91 -0.48
N PRO A 33 10.69 2.14 -1.47
CA PRO A 33 11.06 2.90 -2.65
C PRO A 33 11.42 4.33 -2.26
N ALA A 34 12.43 4.92 -2.91
CA ALA A 34 12.81 6.30 -2.64
C ALA A 34 11.59 7.22 -2.83
N THR A 35 11.26 8.01 -1.82
CA THR A 35 10.05 8.85 -1.82
C THR A 35 10.38 10.25 -1.32
N CYS A 36 9.88 11.28 -2.01
CA CYS A 36 9.96 12.67 -1.60
C CYS A 36 8.63 13.40 -1.86
N LEU A 37 8.51 14.63 -1.39
CA LEU A 37 7.36 15.48 -1.72
C LEU A 37 7.55 16.13 -3.10
N LEU A 38 6.49 16.26 -3.89
CA LEU A 38 6.51 16.91 -5.20
C LEU A 38 7.09 18.34 -5.14
N SER A 39 6.84 19.06 -4.05
CA SER A 39 7.40 20.40 -3.81
C SER A 39 8.92 20.43 -3.65
N GLN A 40 9.56 19.27 -3.44
CA GLN A 40 11.02 19.11 -3.31
C GLN A 40 11.65 18.55 -4.59
N VAL A 41 10.85 18.22 -5.60
CA VAL A 41 11.32 17.58 -6.83
C VAL A 41 11.93 18.62 -7.77
N THR A 42 13.08 18.26 -8.32
CA THR A 42 13.75 18.94 -9.43
C THR A 42 13.68 18.08 -10.69
N PRO A 43 13.90 18.63 -11.89
CA PRO A 43 13.93 17.85 -13.13
C PRO A 43 14.89 16.64 -13.06
N ASP A 44 16.03 16.76 -12.37
CA ASP A 44 17.04 15.72 -12.22
C ASP A 44 16.53 14.45 -11.53
N HIS A 45 15.46 14.54 -10.73
CA HIS A 45 14.87 13.35 -10.10
C HIS A 45 14.39 12.35 -11.15
N PHE A 46 13.85 12.83 -12.28
CA PHE A 46 13.36 11.98 -13.37
C PHE A 46 14.49 11.33 -14.19
N GLU A 47 15.76 11.64 -13.86
CA GLU A 47 16.96 11.00 -14.40
C GLU A 47 17.49 9.88 -13.51
N GLN A 48 17.21 9.93 -12.21
CA GLN A 48 17.79 9.03 -11.20
C GLN A 48 17.22 7.61 -11.23
N ALA A 49 16.03 7.42 -11.81
CA ALA A 49 15.40 6.12 -11.94
C ALA A 49 14.56 6.04 -13.22
N PRO A 50 14.32 4.83 -13.76
CA PRO A 50 13.54 4.66 -14.99
C PRO A 50 12.09 5.13 -14.87
N SER A 51 11.52 5.11 -13.66
CA SER A 51 10.13 5.48 -13.46
C SER A 51 9.80 5.91 -12.03
N TRP A 52 8.80 6.77 -11.92
CA TRP A 52 8.29 7.37 -10.69
C TRP A 52 6.77 7.41 -10.70
N TYR A 53 6.16 7.05 -9.57
CA TYR A 53 4.73 7.24 -9.31
C TYR A 53 4.49 8.57 -8.60
N ILE A 54 3.48 9.28 -9.05
CA ILE A 54 3.00 10.54 -8.48
C ILE A 54 1.68 10.24 -7.79
N LYS A 55 1.62 10.42 -6.47
CA LYS A 55 0.47 10.00 -5.65
C LYS A 55 0.08 11.12 -4.68
N PRO A 56 -1.12 11.69 -4.75
CA PRO A 56 -1.63 12.57 -3.71
C PRO A 56 -1.67 11.83 -2.36
N VAL A 57 -1.38 12.53 -1.26
CA VAL A 57 -1.31 11.86 0.05
C VAL A 57 -2.67 11.38 0.56
N GLU A 58 -3.75 12.11 0.26
CA GLU A 58 -5.11 11.86 0.79
C GLU A 58 -6.00 10.96 -0.07
N THR A 59 -5.54 10.47 -1.23
CA THR A 59 -6.39 9.62 -2.10
C THR A 59 -6.43 8.16 -1.66
N TRP A 60 -7.58 7.51 -1.78
CA TRP A 60 -7.71 6.06 -1.58
C TRP A 60 -7.87 5.34 -2.92
N GLY A 61 -7.53 4.05 -2.96
CA GLY A 61 -7.83 3.18 -4.10
C GLY A 61 -7.08 3.53 -5.39
N GLY A 62 -5.94 4.21 -5.31
CA GLY A 62 -5.12 4.51 -6.49
C GLY A 62 -5.68 5.58 -7.44
N ASN A 63 -6.67 6.36 -6.99
CA ASN A 63 -7.22 7.46 -7.76
C ASN A 63 -6.19 8.61 -7.91
N LEU A 64 -6.21 9.23 -9.09
CA LEU A 64 -5.32 10.35 -9.47
C LEU A 64 -3.83 10.01 -9.40
N ILE A 65 -3.46 8.74 -9.58
CA ILE A 65 -2.05 8.36 -9.69
C ILE A 65 -1.58 8.62 -11.12
N SER A 66 -0.37 9.16 -11.26
CA SER A 66 0.33 9.18 -12.54
C SER A 66 1.66 8.45 -12.44
N ARG A 67 2.14 7.95 -13.58
CA ARG A 67 3.47 7.34 -13.70
C ARG A 67 4.29 8.12 -14.72
N VAL A 68 5.41 8.65 -14.27
CA VAL A 68 6.46 9.17 -15.16
C VAL A 68 7.37 8.00 -15.52
N THR A 69 7.62 7.78 -16.80
CA THR A 69 8.56 6.78 -17.29
C THR A 69 9.53 7.41 -18.26
N LYS A 70 10.83 7.17 -18.06
CA LYS A 70 11.86 7.53 -19.02
C LYS A 70 11.92 6.43 -20.08
N VAL A 71 11.48 6.74 -21.31
CA VAL A 71 11.38 5.75 -22.41
C VAL A 71 12.62 5.74 -23.31
N ALA A 72 13.37 6.84 -23.35
CA ALA A 72 14.63 6.97 -24.08
C ALA A 72 15.57 7.94 -23.33
N SER A 73 16.80 8.14 -23.83
CA SER A 73 17.80 9.00 -23.18
C SER A 73 17.30 10.42 -22.86
N ALA A 74 16.37 10.96 -23.66
CA ALA A 74 15.83 12.30 -23.52
C ALA A 74 14.29 12.37 -23.73
N THR A 75 13.56 11.30 -23.42
CA THR A 75 12.10 11.29 -23.60
C THR A 75 11.41 10.68 -22.40
N TRP A 76 10.38 11.38 -21.91
CA TRP A 76 9.57 10.98 -20.78
C TRP A 76 8.11 10.88 -21.18
N THR A 77 7.43 9.89 -20.63
CA THR A 77 5.97 9.76 -20.73
C THR A 77 5.36 9.97 -19.35
N LEU A 78 4.32 10.80 -19.26
CA LEU A 78 3.45 10.91 -18.10
C LEU A 78 2.15 10.17 -18.41
N GLN A 79 1.92 9.06 -17.72
CA GLN A 79 0.73 8.24 -17.88
C GLN A 79 -0.16 8.36 -16.63
N PRO A 80 -1.28 9.08 -16.68
CA PRO A 80 -2.26 9.07 -15.60
C PRO A 80 -3.05 7.75 -15.59
N THR A 81 -3.61 7.37 -14.44
CA THR A 81 -4.55 6.23 -14.35
C THR A 81 -5.85 6.49 -15.11
N VAL A 82 -6.24 7.76 -15.28
CA VAL A 82 -7.40 8.20 -16.05
C VAL A 82 -6.97 9.31 -17.00
N GLY A 83 -7.26 9.16 -18.29
CA GLY A 83 -6.93 10.13 -19.33
C GLY A 83 -5.80 9.66 -20.26
N THR A 84 -5.27 10.59 -21.05
CA THR A 84 -4.30 10.31 -22.11
C THR A 84 -2.88 10.49 -21.62
N ALA A 85 -1.97 9.60 -22.02
CA ALA A 85 -0.55 9.76 -21.75
C ALA A 85 0.03 10.96 -22.52
N LEU A 86 0.90 11.73 -21.87
CA LEU A 86 1.62 12.84 -22.45
C LEU A 86 3.09 12.47 -22.64
N THR A 87 3.74 13.01 -23.67
CA THR A 87 5.16 12.79 -23.96
C THR A 87 5.93 14.10 -23.94
N PHE A 88 7.13 14.09 -23.36
CA PHE A 88 7.96 15.27 -23.15
C PHE A 88 9.40 14.99 -23.60
N ALA A 89 10.03 16.01 -24.19
CA ALA A 89 11.45 15.97 -24.57
C ALA A 89 12.38 16.53 -23.48
N ARG A 90 11.83 17.09 -22.39
CA ARG A 90 12.59 17.65 -21.26
C ARG A 90 11.94 17.30 -19.94
N ALA A 91 12.73 16.89 -18.97
CA ALA A 91 12.28 16.63 -17.59
C ALA A 91 11.65 17.87 -16.92
N ALA A 92 12.08 19.08 -17.30
CA ALA A 92 11.50 20.33 -16.81
C ALA A 92 10.01 20.47 -17.21
N ASP A 93 9.63 20.09 -18.42
CA ASP A 93 8.24 20.16 -18.90
C ASP A 93 7.35 19.14 -18.18
N VAL A 94 7.91 17.98 -17.82
CA VAL A 94 7.25 16.99 -16.96
C VAL A 94 6.96 17.61 -15.58
N LEU A 95 7.97 18.21 -14.95
CA LEU A 95 7.81 18.83 -13.64
C LEU A 95 6.76 19.94 -13.66
N SER A 96 6.83 20.86 -14.63
CA SER A 96 5.84 21.94 -14.76
C SER A 96 4.43 21.40 -14.90
N THR A 97 4.23 20.36 -15.72
CA THR A 97 2.92 19.71 -15.89
C THR A 97 2.43 19.08 -14.59
N LEU A 98 3.30 18.38 -13.86
CA LEU A 98 2.96 17.78 -12.57
C LEU A 98 2.58 18.83 -11.52
N LEU A 99 3.32 19.93 -11.45
CA LEU A 99 3.00 21.04 -10.54
C LEU A 99 1.64 21.64 -10.87
N THR A 100 1.26 21.76 -12.14
CA THR A 100 -0.08 22.21 -12.54
C THR A 100 -1.19 21.21 -12.19
N MET A 101 -0.92 19.91 -12.30
CA MET A 101 -1.93 18.86 -12.07
C MET A 101 -2.17 18.55 -10.59
N TYR A 102 -1.17 18.74 -9.73
CA TYR A 102 -1.15 18.20 -8.37
C TYR A 102 -0.95 19.23 -7.26
N LEU A 103 -0.77 20.51 -7.58
CA LEU A 103 -0.74 21.57 -6.58
C LEU A 103 -2.09 22.31 -6.53
N PRO A 104 -2.51 22.77 -5.34
CA PRO A 104 -1.73 22.89 -4.09
C PRO A 104 -1.68 21.63 -3.20
N GLU A 105 -2.22 20.49 -3.65
CA GLU A 105 -2.32 19.29 -2.84
C GLU A 105 -0.95 18.72 -2.44
N GLN A 106 -0.83 18.23 -1.21
CA GLN A 106 0.36 17.51 -0.80
C GLN A 106 0.45 16.19 -1.57
N THR A 107 1.53 16.04 -2.35
CA THR A 107 1.71 14.93 -3.28
C THR A 107 3.10 14.34 -3.12
N ILE A 108 3.20 13.01 -3.06
CA ILE A 108 4.48 12.29 -3.03
C ILE A 108 4.91 11.90 -4.44
N VAL A 109 6.22 11.88 -4.65
CA VAL A 109 6.90 11.31 -5.82
C VAL A 109 7.72 10.13 -5.33
N GLN A 110 7.30 8.94 -5.75
CA GLN A 110 7.82 7.66 -5.26
C GLN A 110 8.43 6.86 -6.40
N GLN A 111 9.66 6.41 -6.24
CA GLN A 111 10.35 5.57 -7.21
C GLN A 111 9.52 4.31 -7.51
N ALA A 112 9.43 3.93 -8.78
CA ALA A 112 8.91 2.62 -9.13
C ALA A 112 9.89 1.54 -8.63
N ALA A 113 9.45 0.72 -7.68
CA ALA A 113 10.27 -0.37 -7.14
C ALA A 113 10.62 -1.41 -8.23
N PRO A 114 11.80 -2.06 -8.14
CA PRO A 114 12.24 -3.07 -9.10
C PRO A 114 11.55 -4.43 -8.86
N VAL A 115 10.23 -4.45 -8.97
CA VAL A 115 9.40 -5.62 -8.65
C VAL A 115 9.08 -6.44 -9.89
N LEU A 116 8.76 -7.72 -9.67
CA LEU A 116 8.29 -8.65 -10.69
C LEU A 116 6.90 -8.24 -11.20
N THR A 117 6.59 -8.72 -12.39
CA THR A 117 5.26 -8.72 -12.99
C THR A 117 4.80 -10.17 -13.22
N LEU A 118 3.50 -10.38 -13.37
CA LEU A 118 2.94 -11.66 -13.78
C LEU A 118 2.53 -11.55 -15.24
N SER A 119 3.27 -12.20 -16.15
CA SER A 119 3.03 -12.12 -17.60
C SER A 119 2.93 -10.68 -18.11
N GLY A 120 3.79 -9.78 -17.61
CA GLY A 120 3.80 -8.35 -17.95
C GLY A 120 2.78 -7.49 -17.19
N ARG A 121 1.87 -8.09 -16.42
CA ARG A 121 0.86 -7.36 -15.61
C ARG A 121 1.44 -7.02 -14.23
N PRO A 122 1.25 -5.79 -13.72
CA PRO A 122 1.68 -5.44 -12.37
C PRO A 122 0.89 -6.25 -11.34
N PHE A 123 1.54 -6.64 -10.26
CA PHE A 123 0.86 -7.24 -9.12
C PHE A 123 1.40 -6.70 -7.80
N ASP A 124 0.60 -6.88 -6.75
CA ASP A 124 1.06 -6.80 -5.37
C ASP A 124 0.47 -7.92 -4.53
N VAL A 125 0.99 -8.06 -3.31
CA VAL A 125 0.43 -8.93 -2.28
C VAL A 125 -0.18 -8.06 -1.19
N ARG A 126 -1.51 -8.12 -1.06
CA ARG A 126 -2.26 -7.58 0.07
C ARG A 126 -2.17 -8.56 1.24
N VAL A 127 -1.70 -8.08 2.38
CA VAL A 127 -1.79 -8.79 3.67
C VAL A 127 -2.70 -7.98 4.59
N LEU A 128 -3.76 -8.62 5.10
CA LEU A 128 -4.63 -8.03 6.11
C LEU A 128 -4.23 -8.56 7.49
N CYS A 129 -3.92 -7.64 8.39
CA CYS A 129 -3.72 -7.92 9.80
C CYS A 129 -4.93 -7.41 10.58
N GLN A 130 -5.35 -8.19 11.57
CA GLN A 130 -6.38 -7.82 12.53
C GLN A 130 -5.83 -8.14 13.91
N ARG A 131 -6.32 -7.45 14.93
CA ARG A 131 -6.07 -7.89 16.30
C ARG A 131 -7.02 -9.03 16.70
N ASP A 132 -6.53 -9.94 17.52
CA ASP A 132 -7.29 -11.07 18.04
C ASP A 132 -8.10 -10.72 19.30
N ASP A 133 -8.64 -11.72 20.00
CA ASP A 133 -9.45 -11.48 21.20
C ASP A 133 -8.63 -11.06 22.44
N ASP A 134 -7.30 -11.21 22.40
CA ASP A 134 -6.37 -10.79 23.46
C ASP A 134 -5.64 -9.49 23.10
N ASP A 135 -6.12 -8.82 22.04
CA ASP A 135 -5.56 -7.58 21.48
C ASP A 135 -4.17 -7.71 20.85
N ALA A 136 -3.76 -8.94 20.53
CA ALA A 136 -2.52 -9.22 19.82
C ALA A 136 -2.72 -9.20 18.29
N TRP A 137 -1.72 -8.70 17.56
CA TRP A 137 -1.74 -8.71 16.10
C TRP A 137 -1.64 -10.12 15.52
N LEU A 138 -2.52 -10.45 14.57
CA LEU A 138 -2.40 -11.63 13.73
C LEU A 138 -2.54 -11.27 12.24
N VAL A 139 -2.00 -12.15 11.38
CA VAL A 139 -2.26 -12.09 9.94
C VAL A 139 -3.57 -12.83 9.66
N ALA A 140 -4.63 -12.07 9.37
CA ALA A 140 -5.97 -12.59 9.13
C ALA A 140 -6.12 -13.21 7.74
N GLY A 141 -5.44 -12.63 6.75
CA GLY A 141 -5.46 -13.15 5.38
C GLY A 141 -4.39 -12.51 4.50
N HIS A 142 -4.11 -13.16 3.38
CA HIS A 142 -3.32 -12.57 2.31
C HIS A 142 -3.84 -13.00 0.94
N LEU A 143 -3.72 -12.11 -0.04
CA LEU A 143 -4.10 -12.35 -1.42
C LEU A 143 -3.13 -11.61 -2.35
N ALA A 144 -3.09 -12.02 -3.62
CA ALA A 144 -2.42 -11.27 -4.66
C ALA A 144 -3.45 -10.52 -5.50
N ARG A 145 -3.17 -9.27 -5.83
CA ARG A 145 -3.94 -8.47 -6.79
C ARG A 145 -3.12 -8.32 -8.05
N VAL A 146 -3.67 -8.71 -9.19
CA VAL A 146 -3.03 -8.58 -10.50
C VAL A 146 -3.81 -7.54 -11.30
N GLY A 147 -3.14 -6.45 -11.67
CA GLY A 147 -3.74 -5.36 -12.43
C GLY A 147 -4.17 -5.81 -13.83
N ALA A 148 -5.02 -5.03 -14.49
CA ALA A 148 -5.42 -5.30 -15.87
C ALA A 148 -4.22 -5.24 -16.84
N GLU A 149 -4.38 -5.80 -18.04
CA GLU A 149 -3.40 -5.64 -19.12
C GLU A 149 -3.13 -4.15 -19.39
N ASN A 150 -1.86 -3.80 -19.62
CA ASN A 150 -1.39 -2.42 -19.84
C ASN A 150 -1.65 -1.42 -18.69
N SER A 151 -2.17 -1.88 -17.54
CA SER A 151 -2.32 -1.04 -16.35
C SER A 151 -0.95 -0.70 -15.75
N ILE A 152 -0.83 0.50 -15.20
CA ILE A 152 0.33 0.91 -14.39
C ILE A 152 0.17 0.55 -12.91
N VAL A 153 -1.02 0.17 -12.48
CA VAL A 153 -1.33 -0.21 -11.09
C VAL A 153 -1.96 -1.59 -11.01
N SER A 154 -1.75 -2.27 -9.89
CA SER A 154 -2.33 -3.56 -9.51
C SER A 154 -3.75 -3.46 -8.93
N ASN A 155 -4.29 -2.24 -8.76
CA ASN A 155 -5.63 -2.07 -8.24
C ASN A 155 -6.66 -2.73 -9.17
N ILE A 156 -7.51 -3.60 -8.61
CA ILE A 156 -8.51 -4.33 -9.39
C ILE A 156 -9.68 -3.43 -9.83
N GLY A 157 -9.93 -2.32 -9.13
CA GLY A 157 -11.04 -1.40 -9.44
C GLY A 157 -10.85 -0.59 -10.72
N THR A 158 -9.67 -0.63 -11.35
CA THR A 158 -9.38 0.13 -12.58
C THR A 158 -9.58 -0.68 -13.87
N GLY A 159 -10.17 -1.88 -13.82
CA GLY A 159 -10.49 -2.68 -15.01
C GLY A 159 -10.68 -4.18 -14.73
N HIS A 160 -10.34 -5.04 -15.70
CA HIS A 160 -10.37 -6.52 -15.58
C HIS A 160 -9.19 -7.08 -14.74
N GLY A 161 -8.88 -6.45 -13.61
CA GLY A 161 -7.93 -7.00 -12.64
C GLY A 161 -8.49 -8.25 -11.98
N GLU A 162 -7.62 -9.06 -11.38
CA GLU A 162 -8.03 -10.29 -10.70
C GLU A 162 -7.35 -10.45 -9.33
N VAL A 163 -8.02 -11.22 -8.47
CA VAL A 163 -7.48 -11.67 -7.19
C VAL A 163 -7.13 -13.14 -7.30
N MET A 164 -5.98 -13.52 -6.76
CA MET A 164 -5.58 -14.92 -6.70
C MET A 164 -4.89 -15.26 -5.38
N PRO A 165 -4.81 -16.56 -5.01
CA PRO A 165 -4.07 -16.98 -3.83
C PRO A 165 -2.59 -16.59 -3.92
N THR A 166 -2.06 -15.95 -2.88
CA THR A 166 -0.64 -15.53 -2.84
C THR A 166 0.32 -16.68 -3.11
N GLN A 167 0.02 -17.89 -2.61
CA GLN A 167 0.84 -19.07 -2.85
C GLN A 167 0.92 -19.44 -4.34
N HIS A 168 -0.18 -19.30 -5.07
CA HIS A 168 -0.23 -19.58 -6.50
C HIS A 168 0.61 -18.54 -7.27
N LEU A 169 0.42 -17.25 -6.98
CA LEU A 169 1.25 -16.18 -7.55
C LEU A 169 2.74 -16.47 -7.30
N LEU A 170 3.14 -16.73 -6.05
CA LEU A 170 4.53 -16.95 -5.68
C LEU A 170 5.15 -18.17 -6.40
N GLN A 171 4.36 -19.21 -6.69
CA GLN A 171 4.83 -20.36 -7.46
C GLN A 171 5.04 -20.00 -8.93
N GLN A 172 4.13 -19.21 -9.52
CA GLN A 172 4.24 -18.79 -10.92
C GLN A 172 5.43 -17.86 -11.16
N VAL A 173 5.62 -16.85 -10.30
CA VAL A 173 6.65 -15.81 -10.52
C VAL A 173 8.07 -16.26 -10.16
N TYR A 174 8.22 -17.18 -9.19
CA TYR A 174 9.54 -17.67 -8.78
C TYR A 174 9.92 -19.02 -9.35
N GLN A 175 8.94 -19.86 -9.69
CA GLN A 175 9.16 -21.25 -10.14
C GLN A 175 10.09 -22.05 -9.20
N ASN A 176 10.11 -21.67 -7.91
CA ASN A 176 11.00 -22.22 -6.90
C ASN A 176 10.23 -22.33 -5.57
N ARG A 177 9.83 -23.55 -5.23
CA ARG A 177 8.99 -23.84 -4.05
C ARG A 177 9.61 -23.38 -2.73
N GLU A 178 10.92 -23.52 -2.58
CA GLU A 178 11.62 -23.13 -1.36
C GLU A 178 11.64 -21.61 -1.19
N LEU A 179 11.95 -20.88 -2.26
CA LEU A 179 11.93 -19.42 -2.28
C LEU A 179 10.51 -18.90 -2.03
N SER A 180 9.49 -19.42 -2.73
CA SER A 180 8.09 -19.05 -2.51
C SER A 180 7.68 -19.23 -1.05
N GLY A 181 8.05 -20.36 -0.42
CA GLY A 181 7.79 -20.61 0.99
C GLY A 181 8.51 -19.63 1.93
N ARG A 182 9.76 -19.27 1.64
CA ARG A 182 10.51 -18.28 2.42
C ARG A 182 9.90 -16.88 2.29
N VAL A 183 9.51 -16.45 1.09
CA VAL A 183 8.88 -15.15 0.83
C VAL A 183 7.56 -15.06 1.58
N LEU A 184 6.71 -16.09 1.53
CA LEU A 184 5.44 -16.10 2.26
C LEU A 184 5.62 -15.95 3.78
N ARG A 185 6.60 -16.64 4.38
CA ARG A 185 6.90 -16.50 5.81
C ARG A 185 7.43 -15.10 6.15
N ARG A 186 8.23 -14.50 5.26
CA ARG A 186 8.75 -13.14 5.44
C ARG A 186 7.63 -12.10 5.35
N LEU A 187 6.71 -12.22 4.38
CA LEU A 187 5.54 -11.36 4.28
C LEU A 187 4.79 -11.31 5.60
N ARG A 188 4.43 -12.48 6.17
CA ARG A 188 3.73 -12.55 7.47
C ARG A 188 4.50 -11.85 8.59
N ARG A 189 5.80 -12.13 8.72
CA ARG A 189 6.64 -11.55 9.78
C ARG A 189 6.76 -10.04 9.65
N ILE A 190 7.01 -9.55 8.43
CA ILE A 190 7.16 -8.13 8.14
C ILE A 190 5.83 -7.40 8.36
N SER A 191 4.70 -7.99 7.96
CA SER A 191 3.38 -7.41 8.22
C SER A 191 3.13 -7.16 9.71
N LEU A 192 3.43 -8.14 10.57
CA LEU A 192 3.32 -7.96 12.01
C LEU A 192 4.30 -6.92 12.55
N ALA A 193 5.52 -6.87 12.03
CA ALA A 193 6.48 -5.84 12.41
C ALA A 193 5.99 -4.42 12.03
N VAL A 194 5.37 -4.26 10.85
CA VAL A 194 4.73 -3.00 10.44
C VAL A 194 3.62 -2.63 11.43
N CYS A 195 2.74 -3.57 11.80
CA CYS A 195 1.67 -3.31 12.77
C CYS A 195 2.21 -2.84 14.13
N HIS A 196 3.25 -3.48 14.65
CA HIS A 196 3.89 -3.08 15.90
C HIS A 196 4.61 -1.72 15.84
N ILE A 197 5.09 -1.31 14.66
CA ILE A 197 5.59 0.06 14.47
C ILE A 197 4.43 1.06 14.52
N LEU A 198 3.28 0.72 13.93
CA LEU A 198 2.11 1.60 13.94
C LEU A 198 1.51 1.78 15.34
N ASP A 199 1.61 0.77 16.20
CA ASP A 199 1.21 0.85 17.62
C ASP A 199 1.91 1.98 18.37
N THR A 200 3.06 2.48 17.90
CA THR A 200 3.75 3.63 18.52
C THR A 200 3.14 4.98 18.15
N TYR A 201 2.23 5.02 17.18
CA TYR A 201 1.55 6.23 16.72
C TYR A 201 0.11 6.28 17.18
N ALA A 202 -0.62 5.16 17.04
CA ALA A 202 -2.05 5.11 17.29
C ALA A 202 -2.52 3.66 17.48
N GLU A 203 -3.65 3.46 18.16
CA GLU A 203 -4.28 2.15 18.28
C GLU A 203 -5.11 1.85 17.04
N PHE A 204 -4.56 1.03 16.15
CA PHE A 204 -5.29 0.49 15.00
C PHE A 204 -5.85 -0.90 15.31
N ASP A 205 -7.00 -1.25 14.74
CA ASP A 205 -7.62 -2.57 14.82
C ASP A 205 -7.29 -3.45 13.62
N GLU A 206 -7.16 -2.81 12.45
CA GLU A 206 -6.98 -3.47 11.17
C GLU A 206 -5.96 -2.72 10.32
N VAL A 207 -5.05 -3.49 9.71
CA VAL A 207 -4.01 -2.94 8.83
C VAL A 207 -3.94 -3.77 7.56
N GLY A 208 -4.23 -3.14 6.42
CA GLY A 208 -4.06 -3.70 5.09
C GLY A 208 -2.77 -3.21 4.46
N ILE A 209 -1.82 -4.11 4.24
CA ILE A 209 -0.48 -3.78 3.73
C ILE A 209 -0.30 -4.33 2.33
N ASP A 210 0.18 -3.48 1.42
CA ASP A 210 0.45 -3.83 0.04
C ASP A 210 1.95 -3.91 -0.23
N PHE A 211 2.38 -5.09 -0.70
CA PHE A 211 3.78 -5.36 -0.99
C PHE A 211 4.03 -5.68 -2.45
N GLY A 212 5.08 -5.09 -2.99
CA GLY A 212 5.74 -5.57 -4.21
C GLY A 212 6.84 -6.57 -3.89
N LEU A 213 7.15 -7.44 -4.85
CA LEU A 213 8.16 -8.49 -4.69
C LEU A 213 9.17 -8.44 -5.84
N ASP A 214 10.47 -8.44 -5.55
CA ASP A 214 11.50 -8.50 -6.59
C ASP A 214 11.91 -9.93 -6.96
N SER A 215 12.78 -10.06 -7.97
CA SER A 215 13.31 -11.33 -8.48
C SER A 215 14.10 -12.15 -7.44
N HIS A 216 14.55 -11.53 -6.35
CA HIS A 216 15.30 -12.18 -5.27
C HIS A 216 14.45 -12.47 -4.04
N GLY A 217 13.15 -12.17 -4.08
CA GLY A 217 12.27 -12.34 -2.92
C GLY A 217 12.47 -11.27 -1.85
N ARG A 218 13.02 -10.11 -2.21
CA ARG A 218 12.98 -8.90 -1.36
C ARG A 218 11.59 -8.28 -1.45
N ILE A 219 11.14 -7.77 -0.31
CA ILE A 219 9.78 -7.26 -0.11
C ILE A 219 9.85 -5.74 -0.09
N TRP A 220 9.05 -5.10 -0.94
CA TRP A 220 8.97 -3.65 -1.09
C TRP A 220 7.62 -3.16 -0.59
N LEU A 221 7.59 -2.15 0.27
CA LEU A 221 6.34 -1.55 0.74
C LEU A 221 5.78 -0.61 -0.32
N PHE A 222 4.53 -0.80 -0.72
CA PHE A 222 3.83 0.12 -1.61
C PHE A 222 2.89 1.04 -0.85
N GLU A 223 2.10 0.47 0.05
CA GLU A 223 1.08 1.20 0.79
C GLU A 223 0.72 0.45 2.07
N VAL A 224 0.32 1.21 3.08
CA VAL A 224 -0.28 0.69 4.32
C VAL A 224 -1.57 1.46 4.50
N ASN A 225 -2.67 0.73 4.67
CA ASN A 225 -3.99 1.26 4.95
C ASN A 225 -4.38 0.81 6.36
N THR A 226 -4.80 1.73 7.20
CA THR A 226 -5.30 1.43 8.55
C THR A 226 -6.80 1.67 8.62
N ASN A 227 -7.46 1.17 9.66
CA ASN A 227 -8.72 1.76 10.05
C ASN A 227 -8.50 3.19 10.58
N ASP A 228 -9.44 4.07 10.26
CA ASP A 228 -9.48 5.46 10.71
C ASP A 228 -10.95 5.85 10.98
N ARG A 229 -11.23 7.13 11.26
CA ARG A 229 -12.61 7.59 11.51
C ARG A 229 -13.52 7.55 10.27
N LEU A 230 -12.97 7.39 9.06
CA LEU A 230 -13.70 7.45 7.79
C LEU A 230 -13.82 6.08 7.10
N GLY A 231 -13.03 5.09 7.51
CA GLY A 231 -13.06 3.78 6.87
C GLY A 231 -12.06 2.78 7.44
N LYS A 232 -11.94 1.65 6.73
CA LYS A 232 -11.07 0.53 7.07
C LYS A 232 -10.54 -0.16 5.81
N PRO A 233 -9.50 -1.01 5.92
CA PRO A 233 -9.02 -1.80 4.80
C PRO A 233 -10.14 -2.65 4.19
N SER A 234 -10.19 -2.74 2.85
CA SER A 234 -11.24 -3.53 2.18
C SER A 234 -11.14 -5.03 2.49
N HIS A 235 -12.24 -5.59 2.97
CA HIS A 235 -12.43 -7.03 3.18
C HIS A 235 -12.95 -7.74 1.93
N GLU A 236 -13.69 -7.03 1.08
CA GLU A 236 -14.38 -7.58 -0.09
C GLU A 236 -13.42 -8.26 -1.07
N LEU A 237 -12.16 -7.80 -1.13
CA LEU A 237 -11.12 -8.46 -1.93
C LEU A 237 -10.98 -9.96 -1.61
N PHE A 238 -11.22 -10.36 -0.36
CA PHE A 238 -11.11 -11.75 0.08
C PHE A 238 -12.28 -12.63 -0.39
N LEU A 239 -13.41 -12.04 -0.83
CA LEU A 239 -14.51 -12.79 -1.45
C LEU A 239 -14.11 -13.42 -2.78
N HIS A 240 -13.11 -12.86 -3.46
CA HIS A 240 -12.61 -13.37 -4.73
C HIS A 240 -11.63 -14.54 -4.57
N LEU A 241 -11.25 -14.90 -3.34
CA LEU A 241 -10.45 -16.10 -3.11
C LEU A 241 -11.33 -17.37 -3.24
N PRO A 242 -10.77 -18.49 -3.73
CA PRO A 242 -11.52 -19.75 -3.83
C PRO A 242 -12.06 -20.26 -2.49
N ASN A 243 -11.40 -19.90 -1.39
CA ASN A 243 -11.79 -20.29 -0.05
C ASN A 243 -12.43 -19.12 0.70
N ARG A 244 -13.76 -19.11 0.75
CA ARG A 244 -14.56 -18.10 1.45
C ARG A 244 -14.30 -18.06 2.97
N ARG A 245 -13.79 -19.14 3.57
CA ARG A 245 -13.50 -19.21 5.01
C ARG A 245 -12.59 -18.07 5.48
N ILE A 246 -11.64 -17.64 4.64
CA ILE A 246 -10.75 -16.51 5.00
C ILE A 246 -11.57 -15.23 5.19
N TYR A 247 -12.46 -14.92 4.26
CA TYR A 247 -13.36 -13.77 4.35
C TYR A 247 -14.29 -13.90 5.56
N ASP A 248 -14.93 -15.06 5.75
CA ASP A 248 -15.88 -15.25 6.86
C ASP A 248 -15.19 -15.09 8.23
N GLU A 249 -13.94 -15.58 8.37
CA GLU A 249 -13.15 -15.38 9.59
C GLU A 249 -12.74 -13.91 9.79
N ILE A 250 -12.41 -13.17 8.73
CA ILE A 250 -12.10 -11.73 8.78
C ILE A 250 -13.31 -10.95 9.30
N GLU A 251 -14.49 -11.17 8.69
CA GLU A 251 -15.74 -10.51 9.09
C GLU A 251 -16.15 -10.89 10.51
N HIS A 252 -15.99 -12.16 10.88
CA HIS A 252 -16.33 -12.61 12.21
C HIS A 252 -15.47 -11.93 13.30
N ARG A 253 -14.16 -11.77 13.07
CA ARG A 253 -13.28 -11.02 13.99
C ARG A 253 -13.67 -9.54 14.07
N ALA A 254 -13.92 -8.90 12.93
CA ALA A 254 -14.32 -7.50 12.88
C ALA A 254 -15.61 -7.26 13.68
N LYS A 255 -16.63 -8.11 13.50
CA LYS A 255 -17.89 -8.03 14.23
C LYS A 255 -17.72 -8.22 15.74
N ARG A 256 -16.96 -9.24 16.18
CA ARG A 256 -16.73 -9.47 17.62
C ARG A 256 -16.02 -8.28 18.28
N ARG A 257 -15.13 -7.60 17.55
CA ARG A 257 -14.47 -6.38 18.04
C ARG A 257 -15.43 -5.23 18.20
N GLU A 258 -16.28 -4.97 17.21
CA GLU A 258 -17.32 -3.94 17.30
C GLU A 258 -18.26 -4.18 18.50
N GLU A 259 -18.70 -5.43 18.70
CA GLU A 259 -19.51 -5.82 19.86
C GLU A 259 -18.78 -5.64 21.20
N ARG A 260 -17.46 -5.82 21.23
CA ARG A 260 -16.64 -5.62 22.44
C ARG A 260 -16.47 -4.14 22.74
N TRP A 261 -16.15 -3.34 21.72
CA TRP A 261 -16.04 -1.88 21.83
C TRP A 261 -17.35 -1.28 22.33
N PHE A 262 -18.48 -1.68 21.75
CA PHE A 262 -19.81 -1.20 22.17
C PHE A 262 -20.11 -1.56 23.63
N ARG A 263 -19.80 -2.79 24.06
CA ARG A 263 -19.95 -3.21 25.46
C ARG A 263 -19.04 -2.42 26.42
N GLN A 264 -17.83 -2.06 25.99
CA GLN A 264 -16.93 -1.25 26.79
C GLN A 264 -17.46 0.18 26.93
N LEU A 265 -17.90 0.79 25.84
CA LEU A 265 -18.51 2.12 25.83
C LEU A 265 -19.71 2.22 26.79
N LEU A 266 -20.62 1.24 26.76
CA LEU A 266 -21.77 1.20 27.67
C LEU A 266 -21.34 1.17 29.14
N ARG A 267 -20.32 0.36 29.49
CA ARG A 267 -19.78 0.30 30.85
C ARG A 267 -19.17 1.63 31.29
N ASP A 268 -18.48 2.31 30.39
CA ASP A 268 -17.84 3.58 30.70
C ASP A 268 -18.87 4.70 30.90
N VAL A 269 -19.94 4.74 30.09
CA VAL A 269 -21.08 5.65 30.28
C VAL A 269 -21.78 5.39 31.62
N GLU A 270 -22.04 4.12 31.97
CA GLU A 270 -22.67 3.76 33.25
C GLU A 270 -21.83 4.18 34.47
N ARG A 271 -20.50 4.20 34.35
CA ARG A 271 -19.59 4.64 35.41
C ARG A 271 -19.55 6.15 35.60
N HIS A 272 -19.77 6.93 34.53
CA HIS A 272 -19.78 8.41 34.61
C HIS A 272 -21.12 8.98 35.09
N HIS A 273 -22.19 8.16 35.15
CA HIS A 273 -23.50 8.53 35.68
C HIS A 273 -23.74 8.06 37.13
N ARG A 274 -22.73 7.52 37.81
CA ARG A 274 -22.74 7.19 39.25
C ARG A 274 -21.76 8.09 40.00
#